data_AF-A0A969T7R0-F1
#
_entry.id   AF-A0A969T7R0-F1
#
_cell.length_a   1.000
_cell.length_b   1.000
_cell.length_c   1.000
_cell.angle_alpha   90.00
_cell.angle_beta   90.00
_cell.angle_gamma   90.00
#
_symmetry.space_group_name_H-M   'P 1'
#
loop_
_entity.id
_entity.type
_entity.pdbx_description
1 polymer ?
#
loop_
_entity_poly.entity_id
_entity_poly.type
_entity_poly.pdbx_seq_one_letter_code
_entity_poly.pdbx_strand_id
1 'polypeptide(L)'
;MRTKPLLPHFLLILSLLFFISNQAFAQKSKDKKDKKTEENADSSLVEHQKKATELIEFMSGTLNAIGSENTPVFEKQIMINNSFNKIFLDDKVQVEDDLDENREIYMYKDVQAYLQDIDFFFKNVEFAFKIENVEHFKGNDGDIVFKFKQ
;
A
#
# COMPACT_ATOMS: atom_id res chain seq x y z
N MET A 1 77.51 -13.89 40.62
CA MET A 1 77.92 -14.05 39.21
C MET A 1 76.88 -14.96 38.54
N ARG A 2 75.95 -14.40 37.76
CA ARG A 2 74.85 -15.15 37.13
C ARG A 2 74.65 -14.59 35.71
N THR A 3 75.06 -15.37 34.72
CA THR A 3 74.87 -15.09 33.29
C THR A 3 73.42 -15.36 32.91
N LYS A 4 72.82 -14.49 32.10
CA LYS A 4 71.49 -14.67 31.50
C LYS A 4 71.63 -15.51 30.21
N PRO A 5 70.78 -16.52 29.95
CA PRO A 5 70.60 -17.01 28.59
C PRO A 5 69.46 -16.26 27.90
N LEU A 6 69.69 -15.88 26.65
CA LEU A 6 68.71 -15.25 25.76
C LEU A 6 67.62 -16.23 25.36
N LEU A 7 66.36 -15.76 25.37
CA LEU A 7 65.20 -16.47 24.82
C LEU A 7 65.37 -16.76 23.32
N PRO A 8 64.89 -17.90 22.80
CA PRO A 8 64.80 -18.14 21.37
C PRO A 8 63.61 -17.35 20.77
N HIS A 9 63.90 -16.30 20.01
CA HIS A 9 62.93 -15.51 19.23
C HIS A 9 62.33 -16.24 18.01
N PHE A 10 62.42 -17.57 17.96
CA PHE A 10 62.08 -18.31 16.73
C PHE A 10 60.64 -18.85 16.69
N LEU A 11 59.86 -18.74 17.77
CA LEU A 11 58.47 -19.25 17.79
C LEU A 11 57.36 -18.19 17.63
N LEU A 12 57.72 -16.91 17.52
CA LEU A 12 56.75 -15.79 17.49
C LEU A 12 56.59 -15.16 16.09
N ILE A 13 57.13 -15.79 15.04
CA ILE A 13 57.05 -15.30 13.65
C ILE A 13 56.13 -16.18 12.77
N LEU A 14 55.70 -17.35 13.25
CA LEU A 14 54.83 -18.24 12.46
C LEU A 14 53.32 -18.01 12.65
N SER A 15 52.90 -17.21 13.65
CA SER A 15 51.48 -16.86 13.85
C SER A 15 51.07 -15.50 13.27
N LEU A 16 51.97 -14.79 12.59
CA LEU A 16 51.70 -13.46 12.00
C LEU A 16 51.55 -13.49 10.45
N LEU A 17 51.54 -14.68 9.83
CA LEU A 17 51.43 -14.83 8.38
C LEU A 17 50.06 -15.36 7.89
N PHE A 18 49.06 -15.46 8.78
CA PHE A 18 47.70 -15.91 8.42
C PHE A 18 46.62 -14.83 8.48
N PHE A 19 47.00 -13.54 8.53
CA PHE A 19 46.05 -12.43 8.64
C PHE A 19 46.06 -11.42 7.47
N ILE A 20 46.82 -11.65 6.39
CA ILE A 20 46.99 -10.66 5.31
C ILE A 20 46.32 -11.07 3.98
N SER A 21 45.72 -12.26 3.84
CA SER A 21 45.15 -12.68 2.54
C SER A 21 43.64 -12.43 2.31
N ASN A 22 42.94 -11.71 3.20
CA ASN A 22 41.51 -11.37 3.00
C ASN A 22 41.25 -9.87 2.87
N GLN A 23 42.11 -9.13 2.16
CA GLN A 23 41.84 -7.74 1.79
C GLN A 23 42.24 -7.47 0.33
N ALA A 24 41.67 -8.24 -0.61
CA ALA A 24 41.80 -7.94 -2.04
C ALA A 24 40.61 -8.47 -2.86
N PHE A 25 39.39 -8.07 -2.50
CA PHE A 25 38.30 -7.96 -3.48
C PHE A 25 37.28 -6.89 -3.06
N ALA A 26 37.76 -5.67 -2.80
CA ALA A 26 36.91 -4.48 -2.71
C ALA A 26 37.08 -3.64 -3.99
N GLN A 27 36.85 -4.27 -5.15
CA GLN A 27 36.85 -3.57 -6.44
C GLN A 27 35.47 -2.95 -6.68
N LYS A 28 35.34 -1.70 -6.23
CA LYS A 28 34.55 -0.60 -6.82
C LYS A 28 33.44 -1.01 -7.80
N SER A 29 32.26 -1.37 -7.29
CA SER A 29 31.00 -1.42 -8.05
C SER A 29 30.01 -0.37 -7.51
N LYS A 30 30.36 0.91 -7.66
CA LYS A 30 29.51 2.06 -7.29
C LYS A 30 28.67 2.60 -8.45
N ASP A 31 28.36 1.80 -9.47
CA ASP A 31 27.62 2.27 -10.65
C ASP A 31 26.59 1.26 -11.22
N LYS A 32 26.32 0.17 -10.50
CA LYS A 32 25.37 -0.87 -10.94
C LYS A 32 24.37 -1.32 -9.87
N LYS A 33 24.31 -0.60 -8.74
CA LYS A 33 23.38 -0.85 -7.64
C LYS A 33 22.19 0.13 -7.64
N ASP A 34 22.36 1.33 -8.19
CA ASP A 34 21.30 2.35 -8.18
C ASP A 34 20.29 2.14 -9.32
N LYS A 35 20.75 1.71 -10.51
CA LYS A 35 19.86 1.51 -11.67
C LYS A 35 18.87 0.34 -11.51
N LYS A 36 19.23 -0.70 -10.77
CA LYS A 36 18.38 -1.89 -10.55
C LYS A 36 17.37 -1.70 -9.40
N THR A 37 17.65 -0.77 -8.47
CA THR A 37 16.73 -0.44 -7.38
C THR A 37 15.69 0.59 -7.82
N GLU A 38 16.05 1.54 -8.68
CA GLU A 38 15.11 2.52 -9.25
C GLU A 38 14.13 1.89 -10.26
N GLU A 39 14.57 1.00 -11.16
CA GLU A 39 13.67 0.28 -12.09
C GLU A 39 12.62 -0.59 -11.36
N ASN A 40 13.01 -1.23 -10.24
CA ASN A 40 12.08 -2.06 -9.46
C ASN A 40 11.14 -1.22 -8.59
N ALA A 41 11.59 -0.08 -8.08
CA ALA A 41 10.75 0.83 -7.30
C ALA A 41 9.67 1.48 -8.18
N ASP A 42 10.04 1.93 -9.38
CA ASP A 42 9.11 2.50 -10.36
C ASP A 42 8.07 1.47 -10.83
N SER A 43 8.51 0.25 -11.15
CA SER A 43 7.62 -0.86 -11.49
C SER A 43 6.61 -1.18 -10.36
N SER A 44 7.06 -1.17 -9.11
CA SER A 44 6.17 -1.42 -7.96
C SER A 44 5.15 -0.29 -7.75
N LEU A 45 5.52 0.97 -7.99
CA LEU A 45 4.61 2.12 -7.90
C LEU A 45 3.53 2.04 -8.97
N VAL A 46 3.90 1.70 -10.21
CA VAL A 46 2.96 1.49 -11.31
C VAL A 46 2.00 0.34 -10.99
N GLU A 47 2.49 -0.76 -10.42
CA GLU A 47 1.64 -1.89 -10.00
C GLU A 47 0.66 -1.50 -8.89
N HIS A 48 1.12 -0.76 -7.87
CA HIS A 48 0.26 -0.28 -6.79
C HIS A 48 -0.79 0.73 -7.30
N GLN A 49 -0.41 1.62 -8.21
CA GLN A 49 -1.36 2.53 -8.85
C GLN A 49 -2.43 1.77 -9.62
N LYS A 50 -2.04 0.74 -10.38
CA LYS A 50 -2.99 -0.14 -11.10
C LYS A 50 -3.98 -0.80 -10.14
N LYS A 51 -3.50 -1.36 -9.04
CA LYS A 51 -4.34 -1.97 -7.99
C LYS A 51 -5.29 -0.95 -7.35
N ALA A 52 -4.81 0.26 -7.09
CA ALA A 52 -5.64 1.32 -6.53
C ALA A 52 -6.73 1.77 -7.52
N THR A 53 -6.42 1.85 -8.82
CA THR A 53 -7.43 2.09 -9.86
C THR A 53 -8.47 0.98 -9.92
N GLU A 54 -8.05 -0.28 -9.94
CA GLU A 54 -8.95 -1.45 -9.92
C GLU A 54 -9.85 -1.45 -8.68
N LEU A 55 -9.37 -0.94 -7.54
CA LEU A 55 -10.16 -0.78 -6.32
C LEU A 55 -11.27 0.28 -6.47
N ILE A 56 -10.97 1.41 -7.12
CA ILE A 56 -11.96 2.46 -7.42
C ILE A 56 -13.02 1.94 -8.40
N GLU A 57 -12.61 1.20 -9.43
CA GLU A 57 -13.54 0.56 -10.37
C GLU A 57 -14.44 -0.46 -9.67
N PHE A 58 -13.86 -1.30 -8.79
CA PHE A 58 -14.61 -2.25 -7.99
C PHE A 58 -15.60 -1.56 -7.04
N MET A 59 -15.19 -0.46 -6.41
CA MET A 59 -16.08 0.36 -5.57
C MET A 59 -17.24 0.90 -6.39
N SER A 60 -16.96 1.56 -7.52
CA SER A 60 -17.96 2.11 -8.44
C SER A 60 -18.97 1.04 -8.87
N GLY A 61 -18.48 -0.13 -9.30
CA GLY A 61 -19.33 -1.25 -9.71
C GLY A 61 -20.18 -1.80 -8.55
N THR A 62 -19.62 -1.85 -7.34
CA THR A 62 -20.35 -2.28 -6.14
C THR A 62 -21.47 -1.32 -5.80
N LEU A 63 -21.23 -0.01 -5.81
CA LEU A 63 -22.26 1.01 -5.53
C LEU A 63 -23.38 0.97 -6.57
N ASN A 64 -23.03 0.85 -7.86
CA ASN A 64 -24.00 0.69 -8.94
C ASN A 64 -24.82 -0.60 -8.79
N ALA A 65 -24.19 -1.71 -8.42
CA ALA A 65 -24.88 -2.96 -8.19
C ALA A 65 -25.84 -2.86 -6.99
N ILE A 66 -25.45 -2.20 -5.90
CA ILE A 66 -26.32 -1.98 -4.74
C ILE A 66 -27.53 -1.11 -5.13
N GLY A 67 -27.33 -0.01 -5.85
CA GLY A 67 -28.42 0.89 -6.24
C GLY A 67 -29.27 0.42 -7.42
N SER A 68 -28.95 -0.73 -8.04
CA SER A 68 -29.69 -1.31 -9.17
C SER A 68 -30.86 -2.17 -8.72
N GLU A 69 -32.03 -2.01 -9.35
CA GLU A 69 -33.21 -2.84 -9.15
C GLU A 69 -33.05 -4.27 -9.69
N ASN A 70 -32.09 -4.48 -10.59
CA ASN A 70 -31.83 -5.77 -11.22
C ASN A 70 -30.91 -6.66 -10.38
N THR A 71 -30.25 -6.09 -9.36
CA THR A 71 -29.41 -6.87 -8.44
C THR A 71 -30.29 -7.55 -7.40
N PRO A 72 -30.20 -8.89 -7.23
CA PRO A 72 -30.97 -9.58 -6.21
C PRO A 72 -30.71 -9.04 -4.79
N VAL A 73 -31.77 -8.91 -3.99
CA VAL A 73 -31.69 -8.40 -2.61
C VAL A 73 -30.63 -9.12 -1.78
N PHE A 74 -30.52 -10.45 -1.91
CA PHE A 74 -29.53 -11.22 -1.16
C PHE A 74 -28.09 -10.86 -1.56
N GLU A 75 -27.83 -10.55 -2.83
CA GLU A 75 -26.50 -10.12 -3.30
C GLU A 75 -26.16 -8.74 -2.76
N LYS A 76 -27.13 -7.82 -2.75
CA LYS A 76 -26.97 -6.51 -2.10
C LYS A 76 -26.59 -6.65 -0.63
N GLN A 77 -27.28 -7.53 0.10
CA GLN A 77 -26.98 -7.80 1.50
C GLN A 77 -25.59 -8.41 1.70
N ILE A 78 -25.09 -9.24 0.78
CA ILE A 78 -23.71 -9.73 0.84
C ILE A 78 -22.73 -8.57 0.63
N MET A 79 -22.99 -7.69 -0.34
CA MET A 79 -22.13 -6.55 -0.61
C MET A 79 -22.05 -5.59 0.60
N ILE A 80 -23.20 -5.24 1.16
CA ILE A 80 -23.35 -4.34 2.32
C ILE A 80 -22.70 -4.94 3.57
N ASN A 81 -22.93 -6.22 3.86
CA ASN A 81 -22.54 -6.79 5.15
C ASN A 81 -21.18 -7.46 5.17
N ASN A 82 -20.67 -7.90 4.01
CA ASN A 82 -19.42 -8.68 3.93
C ASN A 82 -18.41 -8.08 2.95
N SER A 83 -18.83 -7.79 1.71
CA SER A 83 -17.88 -7.40 0.67
C SER A 83 -17.36 -5.97 0.83
N PHE A 84 -18.02 -5.11 1.60
CA PHE A 84 -17.60 -3.72 1.82
C PHE A 84 -16.16 -3.62 2.38
N ASN A 85 -15.70 -4.60 3.17
CA ASN A 85 -14.32 -4.68 3.70
C ASN A 85 -13.25 -4.87 2.62
N LYS A 86 -13.64 -5.09 1.36
CA LYS A 86 -12.71 -5.06 0.22
C LYS A 86 -12.39 -3.64 -0.23
N ILE A 87 -13.25 -2.68 0.10
CA ILE A 87 -13.18 -1.26 -0.29
C ILE A 87 -12.78 -0.40 0.90
N PHE A 88 -13.41 -0.65 2.05
CA PHE A 88 -13.26 0.12 3.27
C PHE A 88 -12.43 -0.66 4.29
N LEU A 89 -11.72 0.08 5.15
CA LEU A 89 -10.84 -0.51 6.16
C LEU A 89 -11.60 -1.41 7.13
N ASP A 90 -12.74 -0.91 7.63
CA ASP A 90 -13.62 -1.61 8.56
C ASP A 90 -15.03 -0.97 8.56
N ASP A 91 -15.92 -1.49 9.42
CA ASP A 91 -17.29 -1.02 9.58
C ASP A 91 -17.40 0.35 10.25
N LYS A 92 -16.30 0.89 10.81
CA LYS A 92 -16.25 2.19 11.48
C LYS A 92 -15.84 3.32 10.58
N VAL A 93 -15.47 3.04 9.33
CA VAL A 93 -15.25 4.09 8.33
C VAL A 93 -16.51 4.95 8.21
N GLN A 94 -16.31 6.25 8.42
CA GLN A 94 -17.34 7.27 8.34
C GLN A 94 -17.41 7.81 6.91
N VAL A 95 -18.60 7.77 6.33
CA VAL A 95 -18.91 8.33 5.00
C VAL A 95 -19.87 9.50 5.19
N GLU A 96 -19.62 10.61 4.51
CA GLU A 96 -20.52 11.76 4.49
C GLU A 96 -21.84 11.38 3.80
N ASP A 97 -22.97 11.69 4.43
CA ASP A 97 -24.30 11.37 3.92
C ASP A 97 -24.78 12.43 2.91
N ASP A 98 -24.23 12.36 1.70
CA ASP A 98 -24.51 13.26 0.58
C ASP A 98 -25.62 12.74 -0.38
N LEU A 99 -26.30 11.67 -0.01
CA LEU A 99 -27.35 11.05 -0.83
C LEU A 99 -28.64 11.88 -0.94
N ASP A 100 -28.84 12.86 -0.06
CA ASP A 100 -29.96 13.82 -0.10
C ASP A 100 -29.43 15.24 -0.33
N GLU A 101 -29.66 15.75 -1.53
CA GLU A 101 -29.22 17.10 -1.95
C GLU A 101 -29.83 18.24 -1.12
N ASN A 102 -30.95 18.00 -0.43
CA ASN A 102 -31.63 19.01 0.38
C ASN A 102 -31.14 19.04 1.84
N ARG A 103 -30.15 18.20 2.19
CA ARG A 103 -29.61 18.15 3.54
C ARG A 103 -28.75 19.38 3.82
N GLU A 104 -29.18 20.21 4.76
CA GLU A 104 -28.45 21.43 5.16
C GLU A 104 -27.32 21.18 6.18
N ILE A 105 -27.32 20.03 6.85
CA ILE A 105 -26.37 19.71 7.93
C ILE A 105 -25.53 18.50 7.55
N TYR A 106 -24.21 18.64 7.62
CA TYR A 106 -23.27 17.54 7.44
C TYR A 106 -23.52 16.43 8.46
N MET A 107 -23.72 15.21 7.96
CA MET A 107 -23.84 14.01 8.78
C MET A 107 -22.89 12.94 8.25
N TYR A 108 -22.40 12.11 9.14
CA TYR A 108 -21.54 10.99 8.81
C TYR A 108 -22.20 9.69 9.26
N LYS A 109 -22.06 8.65 8.44
CA LYS A 109 -22.61 7.32 8.68
C LYS A 109 -21.50 6.28 8.62
N ASP A 110 -21.64 5.24 9.45
CA ASP A 110 -20.90 4.00 9.25
C ASP A 110 -21.16 3.48 7.84
N VAL A 111 -20.13 2.93 7.20
CA VAL A 111 -20.18 2.46 5.81
C VAL A 111 -21.40 1.59 5.50
N GLN A 112 -21.76 0.66 6.39
CA GLN A 112 -22.90 -0.23 6.14
C GLN A 112 -24.23 0.53 6.08
N ALA A 113 -24.41 1.54 6.94
CA ALA A 113 -25.61 2.37 6.93
C ALA A 113 -25.68 3.21 5.64
N TYR A 114 -24.56 3.81 5.23
CA TYR A 114 -24.48 4.53 3.96
C TYR A 114 -24.83 3.63 2.76
N LEU A 115 -24.30 2.41 2.70
CA LEU A 115 -24.61 1.47 1.61
C LEU A 115 -26.07 0.98 1.64
N GLN A 116 -26.68 0.83 2.82
CA GLN A 116 -28.11 0.52 2.94
C GLN A 116 -28.98 1.65 2.40
N ASP A 117 -28.59 2.89 2.66
CA ASP A 117 -29.31 4.05 2.12
C ASP A 117 -29.24 4.10 0.60
N ILE A 118 -28.13 3.68 -0.03
CA ILE A 118 -28.06 3.54 -1.49
C ILE A 118 -29.13 2.55 -2.02
N ASP A 119 -29.29 1.38 -1.40
CA ASP A 119 -30.33 0.39 -1.78
C ASP A 119 -31.75 0.94 -1.57
N PHE A 120 -31.94 1.70 -0.49
CA PHE A 120 -33.23 2.28 -0.15
C PHE A 120 -33.66 3.38 -1.13
N PHE A 121 -32.80 4.40 -1.31
CA PHE A 121 -33.13 5.62 -2.05
C PHE A 121 -33.07 5.45 -3.56
N PHE A 122 -32.21 4.57 -4.08
CA PHE A 122 -31.99 4.45 -5.52
C PHE A 122 -32.64 3.17 -6.09
N LYS A 123 -32.95 3.23 -7.38
CA LYS A 123 -33.47 2.10 -8.18
C LYS A 123 -32.60 1.81 -9.38
N ASN A 124 -31.94 2.84 -9.91
CA ASN A 124 -30.82 2.75 -10.82
C ASN A 124 -29.94 3.98 -10.54
N VAL A 125 -28.68 3.77 -10.20
CA VAL A 125 -27.70 4.83 -9.94
C VAL A 125 -26.48 4.60 -10.82
N GLU A 126 -25.84 5.68 -11.24
CA GLU A 126 -24.61 5.64 -12.02
C GLU A 126 -23.53 6.42 -11.29
N PHE A 127 -22.81 5.73 -10.42
CA PHE A 127 -21.49 6.12 -9.98
C PHE A 127 -20.52 5.84 -11.13
N ALA A 128 -19.92 6.91 -11.67
CA ALA A 128 -18.90 6.85 -12.70
C ALA A 128 -17.67 7.64 -12.24
N PHE A 129 -16.59 6.93 -11.94
CA PHE A 129 -15.31 7.55 -11.57
C PHE A 129 -14.46 7.75 -12.81
N LYS A 130 -14.44 8.98 -13.34
CA LYS A 130 -13.49 9.36 -14.39
C LYS A 130 -12.18 9.79 -13.72
N ILE A 131 -11.17 8.92 -13.77
CA ILE A 131 -9.86 9.24 -13.20
C ILE A 131 -9.11 10.17 -14.15
N GLU A 132 -9.01 11.45 -13.80
CA GLU A 132 -8.26 12.44 -14.59
C GLU A 132 -6.77 12.38 -14.29
N ASN A 133 -6.42 12.20 -13.01
CA ASN A 133 -5.05 12.13 -12.55
C ASN A 133 -4.94 11.29 -11.28
N VAL A 134 -3.81 10.58 -11.14
CA VAL A 134 -3.47 9.86 -9.91
C VAL A 134 -2.16 10.43 -9.38
N GLU A 135 -2.24 11.04 -8.21
CA GLU A 135 -1.08 11.49 -7.45
C GLU A 135 -0.76 10.45 -6.36
N HIS A 136 0.49 10.37 -5.93
CA HIS A 136 0.85 9.59 -4.75
C HIS A 136 1.75 10.40 -3.82
N PHE A 137 1.63 10.14 -2.53
CA PHE A 137 2.46 10.74 -1.50
C PHE A 137 2.71 9.75 -0.37
N LYS A 138 3.70 10.02 0.47
CA LYS A 138 3.91 9.24 1.69
C LYS A 138 2.99 9.76 2.79
N GLY A 139 2.17 8.89 3.34
CA GLY A 139 1.37 9.13 4.53
C GLY A 139 2.22 9.27 5.79
N ASN A 140 1.57 9.60 6.90
CA ASN A 140 2.23 9.84 8.19
C ASN A 140 2.99 8.61 8.70
N ASP A 141 2.51 7.42 8.37
CA ASP A 141 3.08 6.14 8.83
C ASP A 141 4.12 5.57 7.85
N GLY A 142 4.43 6.31 6.78
CA GLY A 142 5.39 5.92 5.73
C GLY A 142 4.77 5.15 4.56
N ASP A 143 3.48 4.82 4.65
CA ASP A 143 2.71 4.16 3.59
C ASP A 143 2.55 5.06 2.35
N ILE A 144 2.41 4.44 1.18
CA ILE A 144 2.13 5.16 -0.06
C ILE A 144 0.62 5.32 -0.18
N VAL A 145 0.16 6.57 -0.23
CA VAL A 145 -1.25 6.92 -0.41
C VAL A 145 -1.46 7.39 -1.84
N PHE A 146 -2.44 6.81 -2.53
CA PHE A 146 -2.87 7.25 -3.85
C PHE A 146 -4.07 8.19 -3.73
N LYS A 147 -3.99 9.34 -4.39
CA LYS A 147 -5.05 10.33 -4.47
C LYS A 147 -5.55 10.41 -5.91
N PHE A 148 -6.83 10.12 -6.08
CA PHE A 148 -7.52 10.21 -7.36
C PHE A 148 -8.19 11.58 -7.49
N LYS A 149 -7.94 12.27 -8.60
CA LYS A 149 -8.71 13.45 -8.99
C LYS A 149 -9.79 13.03 -9.97
N GLN A 150 -11.01 13.42 -9.66
CA GLN A 150 -12.23 13.21 -10.45
C GLN A 150 -12.62 14.52 -11.14
#